data_AF-A0A2V9YZM3-F1
#
_entry.id   AF-A0A2V9YZM3-F1
#
_cell.length_a   1.000
_cell.length_b   1.000
_cell.length_c   1.000
_cell.angle_alpha   90.00
_cell.angle_beta   90.00
_cell.angle_gamma   90.00
#
_symmetry.space_group_name_H-M   'P 1'
#
loop_
_entity.id
_entity.type
_entity.pdbx_description
1 polymer ?
#
loop_
_entity_poly.entity_id
_entity_poly.type
_entity_poly.pdbx_seq_one_letter_code
_entity_poly.pdbx_strand_id
1 'polypeptide(L)' 'MLHLNLGSEVGPQPRETREVAKSVLIVDDNAFVRKALCEMFRREDDLDVCGEAENGRDAIEKAQQLRPT' A
#
# COMPACT_ATOMS: atom_id res chain seq x y z
N MET A 1 -23.57 34.60 -35.18
CA MET A 1 -22.97 34.95 -33.88
C MET A 1 -22.02 33.81 -33.52
N LEU A 2 -20.74 33.96 -33.85
CA LEU A 2 -19.70 32.97 -33.55
C LEU A 2 -19.28 33.16 -32.09
N HIS A 3 -19.51 32.18 -31.23
CA HIS A 3 -18.91 32.18 -29.89
C HIS A 3 -17.47 31.68 -30.03
N LEU A 4 -16.51 32.60 -29.90
CA LEU A 4 -15.11 32.30 -29.62
C LEU A 4 -15.00 31.95 -28.13
N ASN A 5 -14.61 30.72 -27.79
CA ASN A 5 -14.25 30.36 -26.42
C ASN A 5 -12.74 30.53 -26.26
N LEU A 6 -12.33 31.63 -25.61
CA LEU A 6 -10.96 31.89 -25.19
C LEU A 6 -10.72 31.21 -23.84
N GLY A 7 -9.64 30.43 -23.75
CA GLY A 7 -8.91 30.21 -22.50
C GLY A 7 -9.48 29.17 -21.53
N SER A 8 -9.10 27.91 -21.71
CA SER A 8 -8.98 26.99 -20.58
C SER A 8 -7.51 26.97 -20.16
N GLU A 9 -7.17 27.81 -19.18
CA GLU A 9 -5.95 27.65 -18.40
C GLU A 9 -6.00 26.27 -17.74
N VAL A 10 -5.15 25.35 -18.21
CA VAL A 10 -4.95 24.06 -17.56
C VAL A 10 -4.10 24.34 -16.32
N GLY A 11 -4.75 24.80 -15.25
CA GLY A 11 -4.16 24.80 -13.92
C GLY A 11 -3.75 23.37 -13.55
N PRO A 12 -2.79 23.19 -12.62
CA PRO A 12 -2.43 21.85 -12.17
C PRO A 12 -3.70 21.16 -11.68
N GLN A 13 -4.06 20.06 -12.35
CA GLN A 13 -5.18 19.20 -11.94
C GLN A 13 -5.01 18.89 -10.45
N PRO A 14 -6.08 18.95 -9.62
CA PRO A 14 -6.01 18.56 -8.23
C PRO A 14 -5.34 17.19 -8.17
N ARG A 15 -4.25 17.07 -7.41
CA ARG A 15 -3.64 15.77 -7.18
C ARG A 15 -4.74 14.92 -6.55
N GLU A 16 -5.23 13.92 -7.28
CA GLU A 16 -5.99 12.82 -6.67
C GLU A 16 -5.21 12.46 -5.41
N THR A 17 -5.90 12.48 -4.27
CA THR A 17 -5.31 12.08 -2.99
C THR A 17 -4.61 10.76 -3.25
N ARG A 18 -3.27 10.75 -3.25
CA ARG A 18 -2.53 9.50 -3.43
C ARG A 18 -3.06 8.57 -2.36
N GLU A 19 -3.76 7.54 -2.78
CA GLU A 19 -4.26 6.55 -1.86
C GLU A 19 -3.04 6.01 -1.13
N VAL A 20 -3.04 6.15 0.19
CA VAL A 20 -1.88 5.73 0.99
C VAL A 20 -1.87 4.21 0.94
N ALA A 21 -0.76 3.64 0.46
CA ALA A 21 -0.59 2.20 0.40
C ALA A 21 -0.87 1.57 1.78
N LYS A 22 -1.62 0.47 1.79
CA LYS A 22 -2.00 -0.25 3.00
C LYS A 22 -0.79 -0.95 3.60
N SER A 23 -0.49 -0.65 4.86
CA SER A 23 0.56 -1.33 5.61
C SER A 23 0.11 -2.73 6.02
N VAL A 24 0.82 -3.77 5.59
CA VAL A 24 0.46 -5.18 5.82
C VAL A 24 1.58 -5.96 6.52
N LEU A 25 1.20 -6.76 7.52
CA LEU A 25 2.05 -7.72 8.21
C LEU A 25 1.74 -9.13 7.71
N ILE A 26 2.73 -9.82 7.14
CA ILE A 26 2.53 -11.20 6.65
C ILE A 26 2.83 -12.19 7.77
N VAL A 27 1.90 -13.09 8.04
CA VAL A 27 2.01 -14.11 9.11
C VAL A 27 1.75 -15.49 8.52
N ASP A 28 2.74 -16.37 8.57
CA ASP A 28 2.63 -17.76 8.15
C ASP A 28 3.75 -18.59 8.81
N ASP A 29 3.46 -19.82 9.22
CA ASP A 29 4.43 -20.73 9.86
C ASP A 29 5.38 -21.40 8.86
N ASN A 30 5.11 -21.25 7.55
CA ASN A 30 5.96 -21.69 6.48
C ASN A 30 6.78 -20.53 5.88
N ALA A 31 8.09 -20.58 6.08
CA ALA A 31 9.02 -19.57 5.56
C ALA A 31 8.97 -19.40 4.04
N PHE A 32 8.70 -20.48 3.28
CA PHE A 32 8.59 -20.40 1.82
C PHE A 32 7.33 -19.62 1.40
N VAL A 33 6.19 -19.90 2.04
CA VAL A 33 4.92 -19.21 1.78
C VAL A 33 5.03 -17.73 2.13
N ARG A 34 5.56 -17.42 3.32
CA ARG A 34 5.75 -16.03 3.77
C ARG A 34 6.63 -15.22 2.80
N LYS A 35 7.74 -15.81 2.33
CA LYS A 35 8.62 -15.17 1.35
C LYS A 35 7.90 -14.93 0.01
N ALA A 36 7.17 -15.91 -0.50
CA ALA A 36 6.41 -15.78 -1.73
C ALA A 36 5.35 -14.67 -1.65
N LEU A 37 4.58 -14.61 -0.55
CA LEU A 37 3.60 -13.54 -0.32
C LEU A 37 4.24 -12.17 -0.24
N CYS A 38 5.38 -12.02 0.44
CA CYS A 38 6.10 -10.75 0.49
C CYS A 38 6.59 -10.30 -0.90
N GLU A 39 7.11 -11.22 -1.71
CA GLU A 39 7.54 -10.90 -3.08
C GLU A 39 6.38 -10.54 -4.01
N MET A 40 5.21 -11.14 -3.80
CA MET A 40 3.98 -10.78 -4.52
C MET A 40 3.48 -9.40 -4.10
N PHE A 41 3.32 -9.15 -2.80
CA PHE A 41 2.70 -7.92 -2.30
C PHE A 41 3.57 -6.68 -2.52
N ARG A 42 4.90 -6.82 -2.50
CA ARG A 42 5.82 -5.72 -2.84
C ARG A 42 5.72 -5.23 -4.30
N ARG A 43 4.98 -5.94 -5.16
CA ARG A 43 4.75 -5.54 -6.56
C ARG A 43 3.44 -4.76 -6.75
N GLU A 44 2.58 -4.75 -5.72
CA GLU A 44 1.31 -4.03 -5.76
C GLU A 44 1.54 -2.61 -5.23
N ASP A 45 1.18 -1.59 -6.02
CA ASP A 45 1.43 -0.18 -5.70
C ASP A 45 0.59 0.33 -4.51
N ASP A 46 -0.46 -0.39 -4.14
CA ASP A 46 -1.40 -0.07 -3.05
C ASP A 46 -1.09 -0.81 -1.74
N LEU A 47 -0.02 -1.61 -1.68
CA LEU A 47 0.40 -2.36 -0.49
C LEU A 47 1.85 -2.02 -0.08
N ASP A 48 2.08 -1.94 1.24
CA ASP A 48 3.41 -1.83 1.84
C ASP A 48 3.61 -2.93 2.89
N VAL A 49 4.52 -3.86 2.63
CA VAL A 49 4.83 -4.95 3.58
C VAL A 49 5.69 -4.39 4.72
N CYS A 50 5.05 -4.05 5.84
CA CYS A 50 5.71 -3.45 6.99
C CYS A 50 6.45 -4.46 7.87
N GLY A 51 6.16 -5.75 7.73
CA GLY A 51 6.86 -6.81 8.45
C GLY A 51 6.39 -8.22 8.12
N GLU A 52 7.08 -9.18 8.74
CA GLU A 52 6.85 -10.62 8.60
C GLU A 52 6.85 -11.26 9.99
N ALA A 53 5.99 -12.25 10.24
CA ALA A 53 6.00 -13.05 11.46
C ALA A 53 5.89 -14.55 11.17
N GLU A 54 6.59 -15.36 11.95
CA GLU A 54 6.66 -16.82 11.76
C GLU A 54 5.65 -17.61 12.61
N ASN A 55 4.99 -16.97 13.57
CA ASN A 55 4.00 -17.60 14.42
C ASN A 55 3.09 -16.54 15.06
N GLY A 56 2.06 -17.00 15.80
CA GLY A 56 1.07 -16.12 16.41
C GLY A 56 1.62 -15.18 17.50
N ARG A 57 2.63 -15.61 18.28
CA ARG A 57 3.23 -14.76 19.32
C ARG A 57 3.99 -13.60 18.70
N ASP A 58 4.88 -13.92 17.75
CA ASP A 58 5.65 -12.94 16.98
C ASP A 58 4.72 -11.98 16.22
N ALA A 59 3.62 -12.51 15.65
CA ALA A 59 2.62 -11.70 14.95
C ALA A 59 1.94 -10.67 15.85
N ILE A 60 1.54 -11.05 17.08
CA ILE A 60 0.92 -10.12 18.03
C ILE A 60 1.92 -9.03 18.43
N GLU A 61 3.15 -9.41 18.77
CA GLU A 61 4.20 -8.47 19.17
C GLU A 61 4.50 -7.47 18.04
N LYS A 62 4.65 -7.96 16.80
CA LYS A 62 4.89 -7.12 15.62
C LYS A 62 3.69 -6.28 15.23
N ALA A 63 2.46 -6.79 15.31
CA ALA A 63 1.27 -6.00 15.01
C ALA A 63 1.12 -4.80 15.96
N GLN A 64 1.45 -4.97 17.25
CA GLN A 64 1.45 -3.88 18.23
C GLN A 64 2.52 -2.82 17.93
N GLN A 65 3.70 -3.26 17.48
CA GLN A 65 4.84 -2.38 17.15
C GLN A 65 4.64 -1.64 15.81
N LEU A 66 4.19 -2.35 14.78
CA LEU A 66 4.15 -1.87 13.38
C LEU A 66 2.80 -1.26 13.00
N ARG A 67 1.72 -1.60 13.69
CA ARG A 67 0.36 -1.08 13.46
C ARG A 67 -0.08 -1.14 11.97
N PRO A 68 -0.16 -2.34 11.36
CA PRO A 68 -0.71 -2.50 10.01
C PRO A 68 -2.15 -1.94 9.89
N THR A 69 -2.57 -1.50 8.69
CA THR A 69 -3.77 -0.64 8.44
C THR A 69 -4.69 -1.11 7.33
#